data_AF-A0A2H9SRS1-F1
#
_entry.id   AF-A0A2H9SRS1-F1
#
_cell.length_a   1.000
_cell.length_b   1.000
_cell.length_c   1.000
_cell.angle_alpha   90.00
_cell.angle_beta   90.00
_cell.angle_gamma   90.00
#
_symmetry.space_group_name_H-M   'P 1'
#
loop_
_entity.id
_entity.type
_entity.pdbx_description
1 polymer ?
#
loop_
_entity_poly.entity_id
_entity_poly.type
_entity_poly.pdbx_seq_one_letter_code
_entity_poly.pdbx_strand_id
1 'polypeptide(L)'
;MENKHPLIHVGYTKLMPVPTYLFLRKIDSERYAWFKENKSGTEEATGIEAHGIAEAIRLANLQWENAYFTLLNCGFRYTLPERDEHGLNALFCQMAASYSTSNGVYFEQELGHLCFVQAASMEARRLWKKLKQAERL
;
A
#
# COMPACT_ATOMS: atom_id res chain seq x y z
N MET A 1 -9.03 -6.89 -17.13
CA MET A 1 -7.96 -7.83 -16.76
C MET A 1 -7.69 -7.64 -15.28
N GLU A 2 -7.72 -8.71 -14.48
CA GLU A 2 -7.27 -8.65 -13.09
C GLU A 2 -5.77 -8.36 -13.06
N ASN A 3 -5.38 -7.37 -12.27
CA ASN A 3 -4.01 -6.91 -12.17
C ASN A 3 -3.23 -7.88 -11.27
N LYS A 4 -2.34 -8.70 -11.86
CA LYS A 4 -1.60 -9.76 -11.15
C LYS A 4 -0.37 -9.26 -10.39
N HIS A 5 -0.07 -7.97 -10.47
CA HIS A 5 1.12 -7.39 -9.84
C HIS A 5 0.90 -7.22 -8.33
N PRO A 6 1.85 -7.63 -7.46
CA PRO A 6 1.70 -7.49 -6.01
C PRO A 6 1.39 -6.04 -5.60
N LEU A 7 0.39 -5.87 -4.74
CA LEU A 7 0.04 -4.55 -4.20
C LEU A 7 1.04 -4.15 -3.12
N ILE A 8 1.72 -3.02 -3.31
CA ILE A 8 2.73 -2.50 -2.38
C ILE A 8 2.11 -1.51 -1.42
N HIS A 9 1.45 -0.48 -1.95
CA HIS A 9 0.84 0.56 -1.13
C HIS A 9 -0.38 1.18 -1.81
N VAL A 10 -1.15 1.95 -1.04
CA VAL A 10 -2.38 2.59 -1.51
C VAL A 10 -2.32 4.06 -1.17
N GLY A 11 -2.62 4.90 -2.15
CA GLY A 11 -2.94 6.30 -1.97
C GLY A 11 -4.36 6.59 -2.41
N TYR A 12 -4.83 7.79 -2.18
CA TYR A 12 -6.11 8.24 -2.69
C TYR A 12 -6.11 9.74 -2.92
N THR A 13 -6.87 10.20 -3.91
CA THR A 13 -7.14 11.63 -4.13
C THR A 13 -8.42 12.01 -3.41
N LYS A 14 -8.46 13.16 -2.75
CA LYS A 14 -9.66 13.66 -2.05
C LYS A 14 -10.57 14.54 -2.92
N LEU A 15 -10.24 14.69 -4.20
CA LEU A 15 -11.07 15.46 -5.12
C LEU A 15 -12.49 14.86 -5.23
N MET A 16 -13.50 15.72 -5.14
CA MET A 16 -14.93 15.37 -5.21
C MET A 16 -15.30 14.78 -6.59
N PRO A 17 -16.32 13.90 -6.67
CA PRO A 17 -17.31 13.56 -5.64
C PRO A 17 -16.99 12.36 -4.74
N VAL A 18 -16.01 11.53 -5.10
CA VAL A 18 -15.67 10.31 -4.33
C VAL A 18 -14.15 10.15 -4.29
N PRO A 19 -13.56 9.85 -3.13
CA PRO A 19 -12.14 9.50 -3.06
C PRO A 19 -11.81 8.40 -4.05
N THR A 20 -10.80 8.65 -4.89
CA THR A 20 -10.36 7.65 -5.87
C THR A 20 -9.10 6.97 -5.35
N TYR A 21 -9.13 5.65 -5.22
CA TYR A 21 -7.96 4.88 -4.84
C TYR A 21 -6.94 4.83 -5.97
N LEU A 22 -5.69 4.91 -5.55
CA LEU A 22 -4.51 4.72 -6.37
C LEU A 22 -3.72 3.56 -5.75
N PHE A 23 -3.39 2.56 -6.55
CA PHE A 23 -2.70 1.36 -6.13
C PHE A 23 -1.29 1.37 -6.68
N LEU A 24 -0.31 1.39 -5.79
CA LEU A 24 1.10 1.21 -6.15
C LEU A 24 1.38 -0.29 -6.22
N ARG A 25 1.69 -0.79 -7.41
CA ARG A 25 2.00 -2.21 -7.62
C ARG A 25 3.43 -2.41 -8.08
N LYS A 26 4.00 -3.57 -7.73
CA LYS A 26 5.33 -4.01 -8.17
C LYS A 26 5.20 -4.70 -9.53
N ILE A 27 5.68 -4.04 -10.57
CA ILE A 27 5.62 -4.57 -11.94
C ILE A 27 6.64 -5.70 -12.11
N ASP A 28 7.87 -5.46 -11.68
CA ASP A 28 8.97 -6.43 -11.64
C ASP A 28 9.94 -6.12 -10.49
N SER A 29 11.13 -6.71 -10.49
CA SER A 29 12.14 -6.52 -9.42
C SER A 29 12.58 -5.08 -9.24
N GLU A 30 12.52 -4.26 -10.29
CA GLU A 30 13.09 -2.92 -10.32
C GLU A 30 12.08 -1.84 -10.70
N ARG A 31 10.80 -2.17 -10.91
CA ARG A 31 9.79 -1.20 -11.34
C ARG A 31 8.50 -1.27 -10.54
N TYR A 32 8.01 -0.07 -10.22
CA TYR A 32 6.77 0.16 -9.51
C TYR A 32 5.91 1.14 -10.30
N ALA A 33 4.61 0.85 -10.41
CA ALA A 33 3.68 1.69 -11.15
C ALA A 33 2.40 1.96 -10.36
N TRP A 34 1.83 3.14 -10.57
CA TRP A 34 0.52 3.48 -10.02
C TRP A 34 -0.60 3.11 -10.97
N PHE A 35 -1.67 2.56 -10.39
CA PHE A 35 -2.91 2.24 -11.06
C PHE A 35 -4.06 2.98 -10.39
N LYS A 36 -4.99 3.49 -11.17
CA LYS A 36 -6.19 4.17 -10.69
C LYS A 36 -7.37 3.21 -10.69
N GLU A 37 -8.11 3.19 -9.59
CA GLU A 37 -9.39 2.47 -9.55
C GLU A 37 -10.44 3.26 -10.33
N ASN A 38 -11.07 2.62 -11.32
CA ASN A 38 -12.22 3.20 -12.00
C ASN A 38 -13.54 2.80 -11.33
N LYS A 39 -14.66 3.36 -11.81
CA LYS A 39 -15.99 3.15 -11.21
C LYS A 39 -16.46 1.69 -11.26
N SER A 40 -15.94 0.88 -12.17
CA SER A 40 -16.23 -0.56 -12.25
C SER A 40 -15.35 -1.41 -11.33
N GLY A 41 -14.46 -0.80 -10.53
CA GLY A 41 -13.56 -1.50 -9.63
C GLY A 41 -12.37 -2.15 -10.33
N THR A 42 -12.14 -1.81 -11.59
CA THR A 42 -10.97 -2.23 -12.36
C THR A 42 -9.86 -1.19 -12.27
N GLU A 43 -8.64 -1.62 -12.56
CA GLU A 43 -7.44 -0.80 -12.39
C GLU A 43 -6.85 -0.40 -13.74
N GLU A 44 -6.60 0.89 -13.90
CA GLU A 44 -6.01 1.47 -15.11
C GLU A 44 -4.65 2.07 -14.80
N ALA A 45 -3.63 1.75 -15.59
CA ALA A 45 -2.29 2.28 -15.40
C ALA A 45 -2.26 3.80 -15.60
N THR A 46 -1.61 4.54 -14.70
CA THR A 46 -1.58 6.01 -14.75
C THR A 46 -0.37 6.58 -15.49
N GLY A 47 0.54 5.73 -15.96
CA GLY A 47 1.80 6.11 -16.60
C GLY A 47 2.89 6.61 -15.64
N ILE A 48 2.62 6.63 -14.32
CA ILE A 48 3.63 6.96 -13.32
C ILE A 48 4.35 5.67 -12.94
N GLU A 49 5.62 5.60 -13.32
CA GLU A 49 6.51 4.49 -12.99
C GLU A 49 7.79 5.01 -12.33
N ALA A 50 8.39 4.20 -11.45
CA ALA A 50 9.67 4.50 -10.82
C ALA A 50 10.44 3.23 -10.48
N HIS A 51 11.75 3.41 -10.25
CA HIS A 51 12.64 2.32 -9.85
C HIS A 51 12.63 1.98 -8.36
N GLY A 52 11.83 2.70 -7.57
CA GLY A 52 11.73 2.46 -6.13
C GLY A 52 10.45 3.03 -5.54
N ILE A 53 10.05 2.49 -4.39
CA ILE A 53 8.79 2.84 -3.71
C ILE A 53 8.79 4.32 -3.31
N ALA A 54 9.88 4.81 -2.73
CA ALA A 54 10.01 6.21 -2.31
C ALA A 54 9.87 7.17 -3.50
N GLU A 55 10.51 6.84 -4.62
CA GLU A 55 10.45 7.64 -5.84
C GLU A 55 9.06 7.58 -6.48
N ALA A 56 8.42 6.40 -6.51
CA ALA A 56 7.05 6.27 -7.01
C ALA A 56 6.07 7.13 -6.19
N ILE A 57 6.23 7.16 -4.86
CA ILE A 57 5.43 8.00 -3.96
C ILE A 57 5.72 9.48 -4.23
N ARG A 58 6.99 9.86 -4.43
CA ARG A 58 7.36 11.24 -4.74
C ARG A 58 6.72 11.71 -6.05
N LEU A 59 6.80 10.91 -7.11
CA LEU A 59 6.19 11.22 -8.41
C LEU A 59 4.66 11.29 -8.32
N ALA A 60 4.02 10.43 -7.53
CA ALA A 60 2.59 10.51 -7.26
C ALA A 60 2.18 11.82 -6.59
N ASN A 61 2.93 12.26 -5.58
CA ASN A 61 2.66 13.53 -4.90
C ASN A 61 2.73 14.71 -5.90
N LEU A 62 3.69 14.71 -6.81
CA LEU A 62 3.81 15.75 -7.85
C LEU A 62 2.68 15.70 -8.86
N GLN A 63 2.35 14.51 -9.38
CA GLN A 63 1.32 14.37 -10.41
C GLN A 63 -0.09 14.74 -9.90
N TRP A 64 -0.37 14.43 -8.63
CA TRP A 64 -1.69 14.60 -8.02
C TRP A 64 -1.73 15.65 -6.91
N GLU A 65 -0.79 16.60 -6.93
CA GLU A 65 -0.70 17.70 -5.96
C GLU A 65 -2.04 18.45 -5.86
N ASN A 66 -2.59 18.87 -7.00
CA ASN A 66 -3.88 19.58 -7.09
C ASN A 66 -5.11 18.72 -6.75
N ALA A 67 -4.94 17.40 -6.62
CA ALA A 67 -6.00 16.45 -6.29
C ALA A 67 -5.97 16.02 -4.81
N TYR A 68 -5.16 16.69 -3.98
CA TYR A 68 -4.99 16.39 -2.56
C TYR A 68 -4.66 14.92 -2.32
N PHE A 69 -3.67 14.41 -3.06
CA PHE A 69 -3.18 13.06 -2.88
C PHE A 69 -2.75 12.83 -1.42
N THR A 70 -3.16 11.69 -0.86
CA THR A 70 -2.80 11.28 0.49
C THR A 70 -2.55 9.78 0.50
N LEU A 71 -1.51 9.35 1.21
CA LEU A 71 -1.26 7.93 1.45
C LEU A 71 -2.25 7.35 2.46
N LEU A 72 -2.64 6.10 2.25
CA LEU A 72 -3.48 5.39 3.19
C LEU A 72 -2.66 5.02 4.45
N ASN A 73 -3.13 5.43 5.62
CA ASN A 73 -2.44 5.13 6.88
C ASN A 73 -2.55 3.62 7.21
N CYS A 74 -1.48 2.88 6.90
CA CYS A 74 -1.37 1.45 7.14
C CYS A 74 -0.74 1.11 8.50
N GLY A 75 -0.49 2.12 9.35
CA GLY A 75 0.07 1.96 10.68
C GLY A 75 1.60 1.98 10.71
N PHE A 76 2.16 1.45 11.80
CA PHE A 76 3.59 1.40 12.05
C PHE A 76 4.06 -0.05 12.12
N ARG A 77 5.14 -0.34 11.41
CA ARG A 77 5.86 -1.62 11.40
C ARG A 77 6.97 -1.59 12.45
N TYR A 78 7.02 -2.63 13.26
CA TYR A 78 8.04 -2.86 14.28
C TYR A 78 8.80 -4.15 13.95
N THR A 79 10.12 -4.15 14.18
CA THR A 79 11.00 -5.31 14.04
C THR A 79 11.17 -6.01 15.38
N LEU A 80 11.30 -7.34 15.37
CA LEU A 80 11.52 -8.15 16.57
C LEU A 80 12.97 -8.67 16.67
N PRO A 81 13.57 -8.71 17.89
CA PRO A 81 13.04 -8.10 19.11
C PRO A 81 13.01 -6.56 18.99
N GLU A 82 12.00 -5.91 19.56
CA GLU A 82 11.75 -4.47 19.44
C GLU A 82 13.01 -3.65 19.74
N ARG A 83 13.58 -3.02 18.70
CA ARG A 83 14.71 -2.08 18.84
C ARG A 83 14.29 -0.63 18.66
N ASP A 84 13.20 -0.39 17.92
CA ASP A 84 12.73 0.94 17.56
C ASP A 84 11.46 1.29 18.36
N GLU A 85 11.57 2.23 19.31
CA GLU A 85 10.46 2.66 20.18
C GLU A 85 9.28 3.28 19.41
N HIS A 86 9.52 3.77 18.19
CA HIS A 86 8.52 4.53 17.41
C HIS A 86 7.96 3.78 16.19
N GLY A 87 8.58 2.66 15.76
CA GLY A 87 8.23 1.96 14.54
C GLY A 87 8.44 2.79 13.26
N LEU A 88 8.31 2.14 12.10
CA LEU A 88 8.41 2.78 10.78
C LEU A 88 7.05 2.77 10.09
N ASN A 89 6.76 3.76 9.23
CA ASN A 89 5.52 3.74 8.45
C ASN A 89 5.39 2.42 7.67
N ALA A 90 4.30 1.69 7.90
CA ALA A 90 4.04 0.44 7.24
C ALA A 90 3.53 0.67 5.81
N LEU A 91 3.98 -0.16 4.88
CA LEU A 91 3.35 -0.30 3.57
C LEU A 91 2.05 -1.12 3.68
N PHE A 92 1.24 -1.10 2.62
CA PHE A 92 -0.03 -1.82 2.65
C PHE A 92 0.20 -3.33 2.64
N CYS A 93 1.17 -3.81 1.86
CA CYS A 93 1.58 -5.22 1.87
C CYS A 93 2.03 -5.69 3.26
N GLN A 94 2.78 -4.87 3.98
CA GLN A 94 3.29 -5.18 5.33
C GLN A 94 2.17 -5.25 6.36
N MET A 95 1.23 -4.29 6.30
CA MET A 95 0.00 -4.37 7.09
C MET A 95 -0.79 -5.62 6.75
N ALA A 96 -1.00 -5.91 5.46
CA ALA A 96 -1.76 -7.09 5.02
C ALA A 96 -1.09 -8.40 5.48
N ALA A 97 0.23 -8.49 5.44
CA ALA A 97 0.99 -9.65 5.91
C ALA A 97 0.80 -9.86 7.42
N SER A 98 1.02 -8.81 8.22
CA SER A 98 0.83 -8.84 9.67
C SER A 98 -0.60 -9.27 10.05
N TYR A 99 -1.62 -8.60 9.49
CA TYR A 99 -3.03 -8.84 9.81
C TYR A 99 -3.58 -10.17 9.24
N SER A 100 -2.84 -10.84 8.35
CA SER A 100 -3.22 -12.16 7.84
C SER A 100 -2.79 -13.30 8.77
N THR A 101 -1.98 -13.02 9.79
CA THR A 101 -1.52 -14.01 10.78
C THR A 101 -2.35 -13.92 12.06
N SER A 102 -2.45 -15.01 12.81
CA SER A 102 -3.26 -15.08 14.04
C SER A 102 -2.70 -14.23 15.17
N ASN A 103 -1.38 -14.04 15.23
CA ASN A 103 -0.69 -13.27 16.26
C ASN A 103 -0.16 -11.91 15.77
N GLY A 104 -0.40 -11.55 14.51
CA GLY A 104 0.10 -10.31 13.92
C GLY A 104 1.57 -10.35 13.47
N VAL A 105 2.29 -11.44 13.69
CA VAL A 105 3.73 -11.54 13.40
C VAL A 105 3.97 -12.21 12.05
N TYR A 106 4.76 -11.58 11.19
CA TYR A 106 5.17 -12.12 9.89
C TYR A 106 6.68 -11.98 9.70
N PHE A 107 7.27 -12.78 8.80
CA PHE A 107 8.68 -12.65 8.44
C PHE A 107 8.83 -11.70 7.25
N GLU A 108 9.57 -10.61 7.44
CA GLU A 108 9.89 -9.66 6.37
C GLU A 108 11.20 -10.07 5.70
N GLN A 109 11.12 -10.48 4.45
CA GLN A 109 12.24 -11.05 3.71
C GLN A 109 13.34 -10.02 3.43
N GLU A 110 12.98 -8.76 3.16
CA GLU A 110 13.98 -7.73 2.84
C GLU A 110 14.85 -7.37 4.04
N LEU A 111 14.29 -7.44 5.25
CA LEU A 111 15.01 -7.18 6.49
C LEU A 111 15.62 -8.44 7.11
N GLY A 112 15.11 -9.63 6.78
CA GLY A 112 15.50 -10.88 7.43
C GLY A 112 15.04 -10.97 8.89
N HIS A 113 13.97 -10.27 9.25
CA HIS A 113 13.48 -10.15 10.63
C HIS A 113 11.98 -10.45 10.75
N LEU A 114 11.57 -10.97 11.90
CA LEU A 114 10.15 -11.00 12.27
C LEU A 114 9.67 -9.58 12.52
N CYS A 115 8.49 -9.25 12.01
CA CYS A 115 7.88 -7.93 12.12
C CYS A 115 6.41 -8.05 12.50
N PHE A 116 5.84 -6.98 13.04
CA PHE A 116 4.40 -6.83 13.20
C PHE A 116 3.99 -5.38 12.88
N VAL A 117 2.70 -5.16 12.61
CA VAL A 117 2.14 -3.84 12.31
C VAL A 117 1.05 -3.50 13.32
N GLN A 118 1.09 -2.28 13.85
CA GLN A 118 0.05 -1.73 14.72
C GLN A 118 -0.49 -0.39 14.22
N ALA A 119 -1.60 0.07 14.81
CA ALA A 119 -2.20 1.37 14.56
C ALA A 119 -2.63 1.64 13.09
N ALA A 120 -2.88 0.60 12.30
CA ALA A 120 -3.46 0.77 10.97
C ALA A 120 -4.86 1.39 11.05
N SER A 121 -5.18 2.31 10.13
CA SER A 121 -6.48 3.00 10.15
C SER A 121 -7.64 2.04 9.87
N MET A 122 -8.86 2.43 10.27
CA MET A 122 -10.05 1.62 10.00
C MET A 122 -10.33 1.50 8.50
N GLU A 123 -10.06 2.55 7.74
CA GLU A 123 -10.15 2.58 6.28
C GLU A 123 -9.20 1.56 5.65
N ALA A 124 -7.94 1.50 6.11
CA ALA A 124 -6.95 0.55 5.62
C ALA A 124 -7.38 -0.91 5.86
N ARG A 125 -7.87 -1.20 7.07
CA ARG A 125 -8.38 -2.55 7.41
C ARG A 125 -9.61 -2.94 6.60
N ARG A 126 -10.54 -2.00 6.36
CA ARG A 126 -11.73 -2.24 5.53
C ARG A 126 -11.34 -2.49 4.08
N LEU A 127 -10.43 -1.69 3.53
CA LEU A 127 -9.93 -1.87 2.17
C LEU A 127 -9.21 -3.22 2.01
N TRP A 128 -8.36 -3.60 2.97
CA TRP A 128 -7.71 -4.91 2.96
C TRP A 128 -8.70 -6.07 2.90
N LYS A 129 -9.75 -6.06 3.74
CA LYS A 129 -10.79 -7.11 3.69
C LYS A 129 -11.48 -7.16 2.33
N LYS A 130 -11.83 -5.99 1.76
CA LYS A 130 -12.46 -5.89 0.43
C LYS A 130 -11.55 -6.46 -0.66
N LEU A 131 -10.28 -6.05 -0.70
CA LEU A 131 -9.32 -6.50 -1.71
C LEU A 131 -8.98 -7.98 -1.57
N LYS A 132 -8.90 -8.50 -0.33
CA LYS A 132 -8.70 -9.93 -0.07
C LYS A 132 -9.85 -10.78 -0.59
N GLN A 133 -11.10 -10.36 -0.36
CA GLN A 133 -12.29 -11.04 -0.88
C GLN A 133 -12.38 -11.01 -2.40
N ALA A 134 -11.84 -9.96 -3.01
CA ALA A 134 -11.80 -9.79 -4.46
C ALA A 134 -10.52 -10.36 -5.12
N GLU A 135 -9.65 -11.03 -4.38
CA GLU A 135 -8.39 -11.62 -4.88
C GLU A 135 -7.47 -10.61 -5.60
N ARG A 136 -7.39 -9.37 -5.08
CA ARG A 136 -6.66 -8.22 -5.68
C ARG A 136 -5.39 -7.79 -4.92
N LEU A 137 -4.95 -8.57 -3.93
CA LEU A 137 -3.75 -8.29 -3.12
C LEU A 137 -2.46 -8.69 -3.85
#